data_AF-A0A526YGK3-F1
#
_entry.id   AF-A0A526YGK3-F1
#
_cell.length_a   1.000
_cell.length_b   1.000
_cell.length_c   1.000
_cell.angle_alpha   90.00
_cell.angle_beta   90.00
_cell.angle_gamma   90.00
#
_symmetry.space_group_name_H-M   'P 1'
#
loop_
_entity.id
_entity.type
_entity.pdbx_description
1 polymer ?
#
loop_
_entity_poly.entity_id
_entity_poly.type
_entity_poly.pdbx_seq_one_letter_code
_entity_poly.pdbx_strand_id
1 'polypeptide(L)'
;AKALQTMTTEPFLHVPMDAFIDMLPEALQDDAAGFAYEVIEESGKFQVVIRVGPVGERTLRGMRHAIAAMAGQGNNLIVDDVLCGGEISEYLRLLSGFDLRLVGVFAPLD
;
A
#
# COMPACT_ATOMS: atom_id res chain seq x y z
N ALA A 1 -4.35 9.96 -4.46
CA ALA A 1 -3.70 10.83 -3.43
C ALA A 1 -3.52 12.31 -3.80
N LYS A 2 -2.84 12.69 -4.89
CA LYS A 2 -2.41 14.08 -5.18
C LYS A 2 -3.53 15.15 -5.15
N ALA A 3 -4.72 14.80 -5.61
CA ALA A 3 -5.88 15.70 -5.53
C ALA A 3 -6.21 16.08 -4.08
N LEU A 4 -6.16 15.13 -3.14
CA LEU A 4 -6.37 15.41 -1.72
C LEU A 4 -5.33 16.37 -1.17
N GLN A 5 -4.05 16.20 -1.51
CA GLN A 5 -2.98 17.13 -1.10
C GLN A 5 -3.24 18.57 -1.57
N THR A 6 -3.95 18.75 -2.69
CA THR A 6 -4.29 20.08 -3.23
C THR A 6 -5.53 20.67 -2.55
N MET A 7 -6.43 19.83 -2.02
CA MET A 7 -7.70 20.23 -1.42
C MET A 7 -7.61 20.46 0.09
N THR A 8 -6.64 19.87 0.77
CA THR A 8 -6.48 19.98 2.22
C THR A 8 -5.80 21.29 2.63
N THR A 9 -6.24 21.88 3.74
CA THR A 9 -5.59 23.07 4.32
C THR A 9 -4.24 22.72 4.98
N GLU A 10 -4.17 21.58 5.63
CA GLU A 10 -2.95 21.06 6.27
C GLU A 10 -2.08 20.29 5.27
N PRO A 11 -0.75 20.23 5.47
CA PRO A 11 0.14 19.44 4.62
C PRO A 11 -0.03 17.95 4.88
N PHE A 12 -0.27 17.17 3.82
CA PHE A 12 -0.28 15.71 3.87
C PHE A 12 0.89 15.14 3.06
N LEU A 13 1.65 14.21 3.66
CA LEU A 13 2.63 13.41 2.94
C LEU A 13 1.92 12.30 2.18
N HIS A 14 2.21 12.18 0.89
CA HIS A 14 1.75 11.04 0.10
C HIS A 14 2.73 9.88 0.28
N VAL A 15 2.22 8.76 0.77
CA VAL A 15 2.96 7.53 1.02
C VAL A 15 2.36 6.42 0.14
N PRO A 16 2.81 6.29 -1.13
CA PRO A 16 2.36 5.21 -1.99
C PRO A 16 3.10 3.90 -1.65
N MET A 17 2.39 2.78 -1.72
CA MET A 17 2.98 1.44 -1.62
C MET A 17 4.15 1.25 -2.58
N ASP A 18 4.01 1.74 -3.82
CA ASP A 18 5.04 1.63 -4.87
C ASP A 18 6.39 2.18 -4.43
N ALA A 19 6.43 3.25 -3.63
CA ALA A 19 7.70 3.80 -3.15
C ALA A 19 8.49 2.83 -2.25
N PHE A 20 7.83 1.88 -1.59
CA PHE A 20 8.50 0.83 -0.81
C PHE A 20 8.92 -0.37 -1.67
N ILE A 21 8.18 -0.64 -2.76
CA ILE A 21 8.57 -1.64 -3.75
C ILE A 21 9.83 -1.18 -4.48
N ASP A 22 9.88 0.10 -4.89
CA ASP A 22 11.03 0.71 -5.58
C ASP A 22 12.32 0.72 -4.72
N MET A 23 12.20 0.63 -3.39
CA MET A 23 13.35 0.51 -2.48
C MET A 23 13.98 -0.88 -2.47
N LEU A 24 13.26 -1.91 -2.93
CA LEU A 24 13.83 -3.25 -3.05
C LEU A 24 14.91 -3.27 -4.14
N PRO A 25 15.92 -4.15 -4.00
CA PRO A 25 16.77 -4.50 -5.14
C PRO A 25 15.91 -4.88 -6.35
N GLU A 26 16.27 -4.39 -7.53
CA GLU A 26 15.51 -4.58 -8.77
C GLU A 26 15.16 -6.05 -9.04
N ALA A 27 16.09 -6.96 -8.75
CA ALA A 27 15.90 -8.41 -8.86
C ALA A 27 14.80 -9.00 -7.96
N LEU A 28 14.22 -8.22 -7.04
CA LEU A 28 13.13 -8.61 -6.15
C LEU A 28 11.80 -7.90 -6.48
N GLN A 29 11.78 -7.00 -7.47
CA GLN A 29 10.57 -6.26 -7.82
C GLN A 29 9.65 -7.06 -8.75
N ASP A 30 10.15 -8.10 -9.43
CA ASP A 30 9.39 -9.11 -10.18
C ASP A 30 9.99 -10.51 -9.94
N ASP A 31 9.95 -10.96 -8.68
CA ASP A 31 10.49 -12.23 -8.21
C ASP A 31 9.63 -12.83 -7.09
N ALA A 32 9.61 -14.15 -7.02
CA ALA A 32 8.78 -14.90 -6.06
C ALA A 32 9.14 -14.62 -4.58
N ALA A 33 10.36 -14.16 -4.27
CA ALA A 33 10.72 -13.77 -2.92
C ALA A 33 10.24 -12.35 -2.57
N GLY A 34 10.10 -11.46 -3.56
CA GLY A 34 9.62 -10.10 -3.42
C GLY A 34 8.16 -9.96 -3.88
N PHE A 35 7.95 -9.48 -5.10
CA PHE A 35 6.63 -9.37 -5.74
C PHE A 35 6.64 -10.13 -7.05
N ALA A 36 5.65 -10.98 -7.31
CA ALA A 36 5.50 -11.67 -8.59
C ALA A 36 4.15 -11.34 -9.22
N TYR A 37 4.15 -11.06 -10.53
CA TYR A 37 2.96 -10.69 -11.28
C TYR A 37 2.58 -11.80 -12.26
N GLU A 38 1.46 -12.46 -11.99
CA GLU A 38 0.94 -13.53 -12.84
C GLU A 38 -0.25 -13.02 -13.64
N VAL A 39 -0.18 -13.07 -14.97
CA VAL A 39 -1.34 -12.82 -15.82
C VAL A 39 -2.18 -14.09 -15.88
N ILE A 40 -3.41 -14.01 -15.40
CA ILE A 40 -4.40 -15.09 -15.50
C ILE A 40 -5.52 -14.68 -16.46
N GLU A 41 -6.07 -15.64 -17.20
CA GLU A 41 -7.29 -15.44 -17.95
C GLU A 41 -8.46 -16.00 -17.14
N GLU A 42 -9.44 -15.14 -16.83
CA GLU A 42 -10.67 -15.54 -16.14
C GLU A 42 -11.87 -14.97 -16.89
N SER A 43 -12.77 -15.86 -17.34
CA SER A 43 -13.99 -15.49 -18.07
C SER A 43 -13.74 -14.62 -19.32
N GLY A 44 -12.65 -14.88 -20.05
CA GLY A 44 -12.25 -14.12 -21.25
C GLY A 44 -11.67 -12.73 -20.97
N LYS A 45 -11.38 -12.41 -19.71
CA LYS A 45 -10.67 -11.19 -19.29
C LYS A 45 -9.31 -11.55 -18.71
N PHE A 46 -8.27 -10.81 -19.08
CA PHE A 46 -6.96 -10.92 -18.45
C PHE A 46 -6.94 -10.16 -17.13
N GLN A 47 -6.45 -10.78 -16.08
CA GLN A 47 -6.23 -10.19 -14.76
C GLN A 47 -4.78 -10.38 -14.35
N VAL A 48 -4.23 -9.42 -13.59
CA VAL A 48 -2.90 -9.56 -12.98
C VAL A 48 -3.09 -9.94 -11.52
N VAL A 49 -2.60 -11.13 -11.14
CA VAL A 49 -2.53 -11.58 -9.75
C VAL A 49 -1.16 -11.22 -9.22
N ILE A 50 -1.14 -10.45 -8.13
CA ILE A 50 0.08 -10.10 -7.42
C ILE A 50 0.27 -11.12 -6.29
N ARG A 51 1.40 -11.83 -6.33
CA ARG A 51 1.85 -12.67 -5.21
C ARG A 51 2.97 -11.96 -4.47
N VAL A 52 2.85 -11.91 -3.15
CA VAL A 52 3.85 -11.28 -2.29
C VAL A 52 4.66 -12.39 -1.60
N GLY A 53 5.96 -12.42 -1.86
CA GLY A 53 6.90 -13.35 -1.24
C GLY A 53 7.34 -12.89 0.15
N PRO A 54 8.13 -13.72 0.87
CA PRO A 54 8.54 -13.41 2.24
C PRO A 54 9.33 -12.12 2.41
N VAL A 55 10.05 -11.65 1.39
CA VAL A 55 10.74 -10.35 1.41
C VAL A 55 9.71 -9.23 1.22
N GLY A 56 8.83 -9.35 0.22
CA GLY A 56 7.75 -8.39 -0.02
C GLY A 56 6.86 -8.20 1.21
N GLU A 57 6.47 -9.29 1.87
CA GLU A 57 5.67 -9.26 3.11
C GLU A 57 6.36 -8.48 4.23
N ARG A 58 7.68 -8.70 4.41
CA ARG A 58 8.46 -7.93 5.38
C ARG A 58 8.57 -6.46 4.99
N THR A 59 8.69 -6.15 3.71
CA THR A 59 8.72 -4.78 3.19
C THR A 59 7.40 -4.07 3.45
N LEU A 60 6.27 -4.68 3.12
CA LEU A 60 4.94 -4.10 3.36
C LEU A 60 4.63 -3.97 4.86
N ARG A 61 5.04 -4.95 5.68
CA ARG A 61 4.99 -4.79 7.14
C ARG A 61 5.85 -3.61 7.61
N GLY A 62 7.08 -3.49 7.10
CA GLY A 62 7.96 -2.36 7.38
C GLY A 62 7.33 -1.02 7.02
N MET A 63 6.69 -0.93 5.85
CA MET A 63 5.92 0.22 5.40
C MET A 63 4.84 0.63 6.41
N ARG A 64 4.01 -0.32 6.87
CA ARG A 64 2.95 -0.02 7.86
C ARG A 64 3.50 0.54 9.17
N HIS A 65 4.62 0.01 9.64
CA HIS A 65 5.28 0.50 10.86
C HIS A 65 5.95 1.87 10.62
N ALA A 66 6.52 2.11 9.44
CA ALA A 66 7.07 3.41 9.07
C ALA A 66 5.97 4.49 9.00
N ILE A 67 4.80 4.17 8.44
CA ILE A 67 3.61 5.02 8.43
C ILE A 67 3.21 5.39 9.87
N ALA A 68 3.11 4.41 10.77
CA ALA A 68 2.77 4.66 12.16
C ALA A 68 3.82 5.54 12.87
N ALA A 69 5.11 5.33 12.60
CA ALA A 69 6.17 6.16 13.14
C ALA A 69 6.10 7.61 12.62
N MET A 70 5.85 7.80 11.31
CA MET A 70 5.68 9.13 10.72
C MET A 70 4.46 9.86 11.29
N ALA A 71 3.33 9.17 11.46
CA ALA A 71 2.14 9.71 12.12
C ALA A 71 2.45 10.08 13.58
N GLY A 72 3.22 9.26 14.28
CA GLY A 72 3.69 9.51 15.66
C GLY A 72 4.59 10.75 15.81
N GLN A 73 5.19 11.24 14.72
CA GLN A 73 5.90 12.53 14.69
C GLN A 73 4.99 13.72 14.35
N GLY A 74 3.68 13.50 14.19
CA GLY A 74 2.70 14.55 13.89
C GLY A 74 2.46 14.80 12.39
N ASN A 75 2.95 13.94 11.50
CA ASN A 75 2.68 14.10 10.06
C ASN A 75 1.25 13.64 9.72
N ASN A 76 0.54 14.44 8.93
CA ASN A 76 -0.68 13.97 8.26
C ASN A 76 -0.26 13.14 7.03
N LEU A 77 -0.86 11.96 6.86
CA LEU A 77 -0.46 11.00 5.83
C LEU A 77 -1.65 10.64 4.93
N ILE A 78 -1.41 10.60 3.62
CA ILE A 78 -2.27 9.92 2.65
C ILE A 78 -1.52 8.65 2.24
N VAL A 79 -2.00 7.51 2.70
CA VAL A 79 -1.45 6.20 2.35
C VAL A 79 -2.25 5.65 1.17
N ASP A 80 -1.57 5.30 0.09
CA ASP A 80 -2.15 4.68 -1.10
C ASP A 80 -1.63 3.25 -1.18
N ASP A 81 -2.51 2.27 -0.93
CA ASP A 81 -2.15 0.87 -0.73
C ASP A 81 -3.20 -0.07 -1.37
N VAL A 82 -2.76 -1.26 -1.78
CA VAL A 82 -3.60 -2.30 -2.37
C VAL A 82 -3.75 -3.44 -1.38
N LEU A 83 -4.91 -3.50 -0.71
CA LEU A 83 -5.16 -4.47 0.35
C LEU A 83 -5.78 -5.76 -0.20
N CYS A 84 -4.98 -6.82 -0.32
CA CYS A 84 -5.43 -8.13 -0.86
C CYS A 84 -5.80 -9.17 0.21
N GLY A 85 -5.68 -8.87 1.51
CA GLY A 85 -6.22 -9.73 2.57
C GLY A 85 -5.62 -9.50 3.96
N GLY A 86 -6.46 -9.32 5.00
CA GLY A 86 -6.04 -9.30 6.42
C GLY A 86 -5.28 -8.05 6.90
N GLU A 87 -4.52 -7.39 6.02
CA GLU A 87 -3.59 -6.30 6.31
C GLU A 87 -4.24 -5.10 7.03
N ILE A 88 -5.52 -4.84 6.76
CA ILE A 88 -6.27 -3.74 7.38
C ILE A 88 -6.28 -3.84 8.92
N SER A 89 -6.25 -5.08 9.46
CA SER A 89 -6.25 -5.30 10.91
C SER A 89 -4.97 -4.79 11.57
N GLU A 90 -3.84 -4.83 10.86
CA GLU A 90 -2.59 -4.27 11.36
C GLU A 90 -2.60 -2.75 11.32
N TYR A 91 -3.10 -2.14 10.24
CA TYR A 91 -3.30 -0.69 10.17
C TYR A 91 -4.18 -0.18 11.31
N LEU A 92 -5.34 -0.81 11.55
CA LEU A 92 -6.26 -0.43 12.63
C LEU A 92 -5.58 -0.47 14.00
N ARG A 93 -4.73 -1.47 14.24
CA ARG A 93 -3.99 -1.61 15.50
C ARG A 93 -2.90 -0.55 15.64
N LEU A 94 -2.03 -0.43 14.63
CA LEU A 94 -0.90 0.51 14.65
C LEU A 94 -1.36 1.97 14.71
N LEU A 95 -2.47 2.28 14.05
CA LEU A 95 -2.97 3.65 13.93
C LEU A 95 -4.12 3.98 14.89
N SER A 96 -4.40 3.11 15.86
CA SER A 96 -5.50 3.27 16.83
C SER A 96 -5.43 4.56 17.67
N GLY A 97 -4.26 5.17 17.78
CA GLY A 97 -4.05 6.46 18.47
C GLY A 97 -4.23 7.71 17.62
N PHE A 98 -4.58 7.57 16.33
CA PHE A 98 -4.69 8.70 15.39
C PHE A 98 -6.11 8.82 14.81
N ASP A 99 -6.43 9.96 14.18
CA ASP A 99 -7.66 10.10 13.40
C ASP A 99 -7.52 9.38 12.05
N LEU A 100 -7.83 8.08 12.04
CA LEU A 100 -7.76 7.22 10.87
C LEU A 100 -9.06 7.31 10.05
N ARG A 101 -8.92 7.64 8.76
CA ARG A 101 -10.00 7.58 7.76
C ARG A 101 -9.67 6.51 6.72
N LEU A 102 -10.57 5.54 6.56
CA LEU A 102 -10.47 4.50 5.53
C LEU A 102 -11.29 4.92 4.32
N VAL A 103 -10.66 4.93 3.15
CA VAL A 103 -11.29 5.31 1.88
C VAL A 103 -11.12 4.16 0.89
N GLY A 104 -12.24 3.59 0.43
CA GLY A 104 -12.24 2.62 -0.65
C GLY A 104 -12.31 3.32 -2.00
N VAL A 105 -11.38 3.00 -2.90
CA VAL A 105 -11.39 3.47 -4.30
C VAL A 105 -11.91 2.34 -5.17
N PHE A 106 -13.04 2.55 -5.82
CA PHE A 106 -13.71 1.55 -6.65
C PHE A 106 -13.69 1.99 -8.11
N ALA A 107 -13.32 1.07 -9.01
CA ALA A 107 -13.37 1.26 -10.45
C ALA A 107 -13.98 0.01 -11.12
N PRO A 108 -14.75 0.18 -12.21
CA PRO A 108 -15.20 -0.94 -13.03
C PRO A 108 -14.02 -1.70 -13.68
N LEU A 109 -14.24 -2.97 -14.05
CA LEU A 109 -13.24 -3.85 -14.70
C LEU A 109 -13.42 -3.89 -16.23
N ASP A 110 -14.07 -2.88 -16.79
CA ASP A 110 -14.56 -2.78 -18.16
C ASP A 110 -14.14 -1.46 -18.81
#